data_AF-A0A521ZQ10-F1
#
_entry.id   AF-A0A521ZQ10-F1
#
_cell.length_a   1.000
_cell.length_b   1.000
_cell.length_c   1.000
_cell.angle_alpha   90.00
_cell.angle_beta   90.00
_cell.angle_gamma   90.00
#
_symmetry.space_group_name_H-M   'P 1'
#
loop_
_entity.id
_entity.type
_entity.pdbx_description
1 polymer ?
#
loop_
_entity_poly.entity_id
_entity_poly.type
_entity_poly.pdbx_seq_one_letter_code
_entity_poly.pdbx_strand_id
1 'polypeptide(L)'
;MFFHFQVLFHTVLFFAVLEFVVAESGWIVALSVLLIGSTVIGVRRIGKSAVFSIIPITFAVAAVMLLYLIDSPQQKQGFIALSSLVFYISLLAVYRLRGYRKDQTARGLMAASVMAALFFFYAAAYGLYLNFSIPLWALMLAYLGFTFAVSFEYFGIVSAERRKALNYSLILGMAMSEIAWMTNFWPFGYLTTGVVTVIFYFIFWDLTQMYFLNTLSQKRIVANLIFFGVLIGLLLVTAKWLPIV
;
A
#
# COMPACT_ATOMS: atom_id res chain seq x y z
N MET A 1 26.99 11.98 2.30
CA MET A 1 27.13 10.50 2.22
C MET A 1 26.45 9.77 3.39
N PHE A 2 26.62 10.19 4.65
CA PHE A 2 25.99 9.53 5.82
C PHE A 2 24.47 9.30 5.76
N PHE A 3 23.71 10.16 5.07
CA PHE A 3 22.25 9.99 4.98
C PHE A 3 21.79 8.89 4.02
N HIS A 4 22.52 8.67 2.91
CA HIS A 4 22.23 7.54 2.02
C HIS A 4 22.53 6.21 2.72
N PHE A 5 23.55 6.22 3.58
CA PHE A 5 23.87 5.09 4.45
C PHE A 5 22.74 4.79 5.45
N GLN A 6 22.08 5.80 6.03
CA GLN A 6 20.92 5.57 6.92
C GLN A 6 19.74 4.91 6.20
N VAL A 7 19.40 5.37 4.99
CA VAL A 7 18.33 4.77 4.17
C VAL A 7 18.66 3.32 3.84
N LEU A 8 19.90 3.06 3.40
CA LEU A 8 20.37 1.70 3.10
C LEU A 8 20.35 0.81 4.34
N PHE A 9 20.84 1.31 5.48
CA PHE A 9 20.87 0.58 6.75
C PHE A 9 19.48 0.11 7.18
N HIS A 10 18.49 1.01 7.19
CA HIS A 10 17.11 0.65 7.54
C HIS A 10 16.48 -0.33 6.54
N THR A 11 16.87 -0.27 5.27
CA THR A 11 16.42 -1.22 4.25
C THR A 11 17.03 -2.61 4.48
N VAL A 12 18.32 -2.69 4.79
CA VAL A 12 18.98 -3.98 5.10
C VAL A 12 18.40 -4.58 6.38
N LEU A 13 18.10 -3.74 7.38
CA LEU A 13 17.40 -4.20 8.59
C LEU A 13 16.01 -4.74 8.27
N PHE A 14 15.25 -4.05 7.42
CA PHE A 14 13.93 -4.51 6.96
C PHE A 14 14.03 -5.87 6.25
N PHE A 15 14.97 -6.00 5.31
CA PHE A 15 15.28 -7.26 4.62
C PHE A 15 15.58 -8.39 5.62
N ALA A 16 16.52 -8.16 6.53
CA ALA A 16 16.94 -9.16 7.52
C ALA A 16 15.78 -9.60 8.43
N VAL A 17 14.93 -8.67 8.89
CA VAL A 17 13.77 -9.02 9.71
C VAL A 17 12.76 -9.86 8.93
N LEU A 18 12.51 -9.57 7.65
CA LEU A 18 11.65 -10.42 6.82
C LEU A 18 12.23 -11.83 6.63
N GLU A 19 13.54 -11.96 6.44
CA GLU A 19 14.22 -13.26 6.41
C GLU A 19 14.03 -14.03 7.72
N PHE A 20 14.19 -13.36 8.85
CA PHE A 20 13.94 -13.97 10.17
C PHE A 20 12.49 -14.40 10.36
N VAL A 21 11.51 -13.62 9.85
CA VAL A 21 10.09 -14.01 9.89
C VAL A 21 9.84 -15.30 9.10
N VAL A 22 10.55 -15.51 7.99
CA VAL A 22 10.44 -16.75 7.21
C VAL A 22 11.13 -17.92 7.90
N ALA A 23 12.28 -17.69 8.53
CA ALA A 23 13.04 -18.73 9.22
C ALA A 23 12.34 -19.22 10.49
N GLU A 24 11.77 -18.30 11.28
CA GLU A 24 11.25 -18.56 12.62
C GLU A 24 9.82 -18.01 12.79
N SER A 25 8.82 -18.80 12.43
CA SER A 25 7.40 -18.39 12.47
C SER A 25 6.88 -18.10 13.89
N GLY A 26 7.47 -18.72 14.92
CA GLY A 26 7.06 -18.54 16.32
C GLY A 26 7.27 -17.12 16.86
N TRP A 27 8.16 -16.34 16.22
CA TRP A 27 8.51 -14.98 16.66
C TRP A 27 7.82 -13.88 15.85
N ILE A 28 6.84 -14.22 15.01
CA ILE A 28 6.25 -13.27 14.04
C ILE A 28 5.74 -11.99 14.69
N VAL A 29 5.08 -12.07 15.85
CA VAL A 29 4.54 -10.89 16.56
C VAL A 29 5.68 -10.00 17.07
N ALA A 30 6.69 -10.59 17.71
CA ALA A 30 7.85 -9.85 18.22
C ALA A 30 8.65 -9.20 17.08
N LEU A 31 8.88 -9.94 15.99
CA LEU A 31 9.58 -9.43 14.80
C LEU A 31 8.77 -8.34 14.09
N SER A 32 7.44 -8.45 14.04
CA SER A 32 6.57 -7.39 13.50
C SER A 32 6.65 -6.12 14.34
N VAL A 33 6.64 -6.23 15.68
CA VAL A 33 6.81 -5.08 16.58
C VAL A 33 8.19 -4.45 16.40
N LEU A 34 9.25 -5.26 16.27
CA LEU A 34 10.60 -4.78 15.99
C LEU A 34 10.68 -4.06 14.64
N LEU A 35 10.03 -4.60 13.59
CA LEU A 35 9.99 -4.01 12.26
C LEU A 35 9.28 -2.65 12.26
N ILE A 36 8.11 -2.58 12.91
CA ILE A 36 7.34 -1.33 13.04
C ILE A 36 8.16 -0.32 13.84
N GLY A 37 8.72 -0.71 14.99
CA GLY A 37 9.52 0.17 15.83
C GLY A 37 10.76 0.71 15.11
N SER A 38 11.51 -0.15 14.42
CA SER A 38 12.68 0.25 13.64
C SER A 38 12.31 1.16 12.46
N THR A 39 11.18 0.92 11.81
CA THR A 39 10.65 1.78 10.73
C THR A 39 10.25 3.15 11.25
N VAL A 40 9.53 3.23 12.39
CA VAL A 40 9.16 4.50 13.05
C VAL A 40 10.42 5.31 13.37
N ILE A 41 11.42 4.66 13.98
CA ILE A 41 12.69 5.30 14.36
C ILE A 41 13.44 5.79 13.11
N GLY A 42 13.57 4.94 12.10
CA GLY A 42 14.26 5.26 10.86
C GLY A 42 13.63 6.42 10.13
N VAL A 43 12.30 6.39 9.95
CA VAL A 43 11.58 7.48 9.30
C VAL A 43 11.66 8.78 10.09
N ARG A 44 11.55 8.74 11.42
CA ARG A 44 11.69 9.96 12.23
C ARG A 44 13.09 10.58 12.10
N ARG A 45 14.14 9.76 12.07
CA ARG A 45 15.52 10.23 11.88
C ARG A 45 15.73 10.80 10.47
N ILE A 46 15.17 10.16 9.45
CA ILE A 46 15.32 10.54 8.04
C ILE A 46 14.45 11.75 7.70
N GLY A 47 13.14 11.66 7.91
CA GLY A 47 12.13 12.63 7.48
C GLY A 47 11.89 13.80 8.44
N LYS A 48 12.27 13.69 9.72
CA LYS A 48 12.03 14.69 10.79
C LYS A 48 10.58 15.11 11.03
N SER A 49 9.61 14.48 10.35
CA SER A 49 8.18 14.73 10.54
C SER A 49 7.44 13.42 10.69
N ALA A 50 6.55 13.36 11.68
CA ALA A 50 5.68 12.20 11.90
C ALA A 50 4.64 12.01 10.77
N VAL A 51 4.43 13.03 9.94
CA VAL A 51 3.49 12.90 8.81
C VAL A 51 4.01 11.92 7.78
N PHE A 52 5.34 11.84 7.57
CA PHE A 52 5.94 10.98 6.55
C PHE A 52 6.12 9.51 6.96
N SER A 53 5.60 9.12 8.13
CA SER A 53 5.82 7.78 8.68
C SER A 53 4.70 6.79 8.43
N ILE A 54 3.49 7.23 8.07
CA ILE A 54 2.34 6.34 7.92
C ILE A 54 2.62 5.35 6.78
N ILE A 55 3.04 5.83 5.60
CA ILE A 55 3.26 4.99 4.41
C ILE A 55 4.37 3.95 4.60
N PRO A 56 5.59 4.29 5.08
CA PRO A 56 6.60 3.25 5.34
C PRO A 56 6.16 2.23 6.40
N ILE A 57 5.45 2.67 7.45
CA ILE A 57 4.96 1.78 8.50
C ILE A 57 3.88 0.85 7.96
N THR A 58 2.89 1.39 7.26
CA THR A 58 1.79 0.59 6.68
C THR A 58 2.30 -0.35 5.62
N PHE A 59 3.30 0.06 4.82
CA PHE A 59 4.01 -0.83 3.90
C PHE A 59 4.68 -1.99 4.63
N ALA A 60 5.41 -1.72 5.72
CA ALA A 60 6.09 -2.76 6.48
C ALA A 60 5.11 -3.78 7.08
N VAL A 61 3.99 -3.31 7.63
CA VAL A 61 2.91 -4.18 8.13
C VAL A 61 2.31 -5.00 6.99
N ALA A 62 1.95 -4.36 5.88
CA ALA A 62 1.36 -5.03 4.73
C ALA A 62 2.29 -6.09 4.10
N ALA A 63 3.60 -5.82 4.07
CA ALA A 63 4.59 -6.77 3.58
C ALA A 63 4.65 -8.03 4.45
N VAL A 64 4.65 -7.89 5.79
CA VAL A 64 4.63 -9.05 6.70
C VAL A 64 3.32 -9.83 6.56
N MET A 65 2.17 -9.13 6.47
CA MET A 65 0.88 -9.79 6.31
C MET A 65 0.80 -10.61 5.02
N LEU A 66 1.28 -10.07 3.90
CA LEU A 66 1.25 -10.80 2.62
C LEU A 66 2.29 -11.93 2.59
N LEU A 67 3.48 -11.74 3.19
CA LEU A 67 4.52 -12.76 3.29
C LEU A 67 4.01 -14.05 3.96
N TYR A 68 3.10 -13.93 4.93
CA TYR A 68 2.48 -15.06 5.62
C TYR A 68 1.63 -15.95 4.69
N LEU A 69 1.07 -15.39 3.61
CA LEU A 69 0.22 -16.11 2.66
C LEU A 69 0.97 -16.75 1.49
N ILE A 70 2.28 -16.51 1.37
CA ILE A 70 3.10 -17.08 0.30
C ILE A 70 3.65 -18.40 0.80
N ASP A 71 3.37 -19.52 0.12
CA ASP A 71 3.86 -20.83 0.56
C ASP A 71 5.24 -21.18 0.01
N SER A 72 5.48 -20.90 -1.28
CA SER A 72 6.70 -21.33 -1.96
C SER A 72 7.94 -20.58 -1.46
N PRO A 73 9.01 -21.29 -1.02
CA PRO A 73 10.24 -20.65 -0.53
C PRO A 73 10.89 -19.73 -1.56
N GLN A 74 10.86 -20.11 -2.84
CA GLN A 74 11.43 -19.30 -3.92
C GLN A 74 10.62 -18.00 -4.12
N GLN A 75 9.29 -18.08 -4.01
CA GLN A 75 8.42 -16.91 -4.11
C GLN A 75 8.58 -15.98 -2.90
N LYS A 76 8.77 -16.53 -1.69
CA LYS A 76 9.08 -15.73 -0.49
C LYS A 76 10.34 -14.90 -0.69
N GLN A 77 11.43 -15.51 -1.18
CA GLN A 77 12.69 -14.81 -1.42
C GLN A 77 12.55 -13.70 -2.47
N GLY A 78 11.87 -13.97 -3.59
CA GLY A 78 11.55 -12.95 -4.59
C GLY A 78 10.72 -11.81 -4.02
N PHE A 79 9.73 -12.13 -3.18
CA PHE A 79 8.89 -11.14 -2.50
C PHE A 79 9.67 -10.28 -1.49
N ILE A 80 10.57 -10.88 -0.70
CA ILE A 80 11.39 -10.16 0.29
C ILE A 80 12.33 -9.17 -0.43
N ALA A 81 12.99 -9.62 -1.49
CA ALA A 81 13.86 -8.77 -2.30
C ALA A 81 13.09 -7.59 -2.91
N LEU A 82 11.93 -7.85 -3.54
CA LEU A 82 11.09 -6.82 -4.12
C LEU A 82 10.53 -5.85 -3.06
N SER A 83 10.07 -6.38 -1.93
CA SER A 83 9.52 -5.57 -0.83
C SER A 83 10.59 -4.66 -0.25
N SER A 84 11.82 -5.16 -0.10
CA SER A 84 12.96 -4.38 0.38
C SER A 84 13.35 -3.27 -0.60
N LEU A 85 13.29 -3.53 -1.91
CA LEU A 85 13.48 -2.49 -2.93
C LEU A 85 12.41 -1.39 -2.84
N VAL A 86 11.14 -1.76 -2.71
CA VAL A 86 10.05 -0.78 -2.56
C VAL A 86 10.16 -0.01 -1.24
N PHE A 87 10.56 -0.66 -0.16
CA PHE A 87 10.82 0.00 1.12
C PHE A 87 11.96 1.01 1.03
N TYR A 88 13.05 0.66 0.34
CA TYR A 88 14.14 1.58 0.03
C TYR A 88 13.63 2.81 -0.74
N ILE A 89 12.82 2.60 -1.78
CA ILE A 89 12.20 3.66 -2.57
C ILE A 89 11.34 4.56 -1.68
N SER A 90 10.57 3.98 -0.75
CA SER A 90 9.73 4.72 0.20
C SER A 90 10.57 5.62 1.10
N LEU A 91 11.64 5.09 1.70
CA LEU A 91 12.54 5.87 2.54
C LEU A 91 13.28 6.97 1.77
N LEU A 92 13.66 6.70 0.51
CA LEU A 92 14.28 7.68 -0.37
C LEU A 92 13.29 8.82 -0.73
N ALA A 93 12.02 8.48 -0.97
CA ALA A 93 10.96 9.46 -1.20
C ALA A 93 10.79 10.38 0.01
N VAL A 94 10.71 9.81 1.22
CA VAL A 94 10.63 10.58 2.48
C VAL A 94 11.85 11.49 2.66
N TYR A 95 13.04 10.97 2.39
CA TYR A 95 14.28 11.75 2.47
C TYR A 95 14.25 12.98 1.55
N ARG A 96 13.83 12.81 0.29
CA ARG A 96 13.76 13.91 -0.68
C ARG A 96 12.65 14.91 -0.36
N LEU A 97 11.47 14.43 0.04
CA LEU A 97 10.33 15.27 0.41
C LEU A 97 10.58 16.12 1.65
N ARG A 98 11.47 15.68 2.55
CA ARG A 98 11.94 16.49 3.67
C ARG A 98 12.66 17.76 3.19
N GLY A 99 13.51 17.65 2.17
CA GLY A 99 14.24 18.80 1.62
C GLY A 99 13.36 19.71 0.79
N TYR A 100 12.51 19.12 -0.07
CA TYR A 100 11.62 19.87 -0.95
C TYR A 100 10.29 19.14 -1.19
N ARG A 101 9.20 19.65 -0.60
CA ARG A 101 7.86 19.04 -0.69
C ARG A 101 7.26 19.02 -2.10
N LYS A 102 7.74 19.87 -3.01
CA LYS A 102 7.25 19.94 -4.40
C LYS A 102 8.12 19.12 -5.38
N ASP A 103 9.05 18.30 -4.88
CA ASP A 103 9.84 17.39 -5.72
C ASP A 103 8.91 16.36 -6.38
N GLN A 104 8.72 16.49 -7.69
CA GLN A 104 7.82 15.62 -8.47
C GLN A 104 8.34 14.18 -8.53
N THR A 105 9.66 13.98 -8.56
CA THR A 105 10.23 12.63 -8.56
C THR A 105 9.94 11.95 -7.23
N ALA A 106 10.17 12.66 -6.12
CA ALA A 106 9.91 12.11 -4.80
C ALA A 106 8.42 11.82 -4.57
N ARG A 107 7.51 12.65 -5.11
CA ARG A 107 6.06 12.37 -5.11
C ARG A 107 5.70 11.13 -5.92
N GLY A 108 6.34 10.92 -7.07
CA GLY A 108 6.17 9.72 -7.89
C GLY A 108 6.65 8.45 -7.17
N LEU A 109 7.83 8.51 -6.55
CA LEU A 109 8.35 7.41 -5.72
C LEU A 109 7.42 7.11 -4.54
N MET A 110 6.91 8.15 -3.87
CA MET A 110 5.94 7.99 -2.80
C MET A 110 4.64 7.35 -3.28
N ALA A 111 4.13 7.77 -4.44
CA ALA A 111 2.94 7.18 -5.05
C ALA A 111 3.15 5.69 -5.38
N ALA A 112 4.32 5.32 -5.91
CA ALA A 112 4.66 3.92 -6.15
C ALA A 112 4.65 3.10 -4.85
N SER A 113 5.22 3.62 -3.77
CA SER A 113 5.18 2.98 -2.44
C SER A 113 3.76 2.86 -1.89
N VAL A 114 2.90 3.87 -2.11
CA VAL A 114 1.47 3.83 -1.74
C VAL A 114 0.76 2.68 -2.47
N MET A 115 0.92 2.60 -3.79
CA MET A 115 0.26 1.56 -4.59
C MET A 115 0.73 0.16 -4.19
N ALA A 116 2.02 -0.01 -3.91
CA ALA A 116 2.56 -1.27 -3.42
C ALA A 116 2.03 -1.63 -2.02
N ALA A 117 1.98 -0.67 -1.10
CA ALA A 117 1.46 -0.88 0.25
C ALA A 117 -0.02 -1.30 0.22
N LEU A 118 -0.82 -0.63 -0.62
CA LEU A 118 -2.24 -0.95 -0.80
C LEU A 118 -2.43 -2.31 -1.47
N PHE A 119 -1.63 -2.64 -2.49
CA PHE A 119 -1.67 -3.96 -3.09
C PHE A 119 -1.40 -5.06 -2.07
N PHE A 120 -0.30 -4.92 -1.30
CA PHE A 120 0.07 -5.89 -0.28
C PHE A 120 -1.02 -6.03 0.78
N PHE A 121 -1.55 -4.90 1.23
CA PHE A 121 -2.59 -4.91 2.25
C PHE A 121 -3.91 -5.50 1.76
N TYR A 122 -4.42 -5.07 0.60
CA TYR A 122 -5.69 -5.57 0.08
C TYR A 122 -5.64 -7.07 -0.22
N ALA A 123 -4.53 -7.53 -0.83
CA ALA A 123 -4.30 -8.94 -1.07
C ALA A 123 -4.21 -9.71 0.26
N ALA A 124 -3.43 -9.22 1.22
CA ALA A 124 -3.27 -9.91 2.50
C ALA A 124 -4.55 -9.92 3.33
N ALA A 125 -5.23 -8.79 3.48
CA ALA A 125 -6.46 -8.67 4.24
C ALA A 125 -7.58 -9.53 3.64
N TYR A 126 -7.72 -9.57 2.32
CA TYR A 126 -8.69 -10.46 1.67
C TYR A 126 -8.29 -11.93 1.79
N GLY A 127 -6.99 -12.25 1.70
CA GLY A 127 -6.50 -13.61 1.94
C GLY A 127 -6.77 -14.09 3.37
N LEU A 128 -6.51 -13.25 4.38
CA LEU A 128 -6.85 -13.56 5.77
C LEU A 128 -8.35 -13.71 5.97
N TYR A 129 -9.15 -12.86 5.30
CA TYR A 129 -10.61 -12.95 5.32
C TYR A 129 -11.11 -14.31 4.84
N LEU A 130 -10.60 -14.79 3.71
CA LEU A 130 -10.96 -16.10 3.14
C LEU A 130 -10.51 -17.28 4.02
N ASN A 131 -9.33 -17.19 4.65
CA ASN A 131 -8.73 -18.33 5.36
C ASN A 131 -9.12 -18.44 6.84
N PHE A 132 -9.50 -17.34 7.49
CA PHE A 132 -9.73 -17.31 8.96
C PHE A 132 -11.18 -16.99 9.35
N SER A 133 -12.13 -17.10 8.41
CA SER A 133 -13.56 -16.83 8.66
C SER A 133 -13.81 -15.48 9.34
N ILE A 134 -13.02 -14.47 8.98
CA ILE A 134 -13.14 -13.12 9.53
C ILE A 134 -14.50 -12.55 9.06
N PRO A 135 -15.27 -11.88 9.92
CA PRO A 135 -16.54 -11.32 9.50
C PRO A 135 -16.34 -10.18 8.49
N LEU A 136 -17.26 -10.05 7.52
CA LEU A 136 -17.16 -9.09 6.41
C LEU A 136 -16.99 -7.63 6.89
N TRP A 137 -17.67 -7.25 7.98
CA TRP A 137 -17.56 -5.90 8.53
C TRP A 137 -16.13 -5.57 8.97
N ALA A 138 -15.35 -6.55 9.44
CA ALA A 138 -13.97 -6.34 9.85
C ALA A 138 -13.06 -6.11 8.63
N LEU A 139 -13.29 -6.83 7.53
CA LEU A 139 -12.60 -6.58 6.25
C LEU A 139 -12.90 -5.17 5.73
N MET A 140 -14.18 -4.75 5.76
CA MET A 140 -14.61 -3.41 5.38
C MET A 140 -13.91 -2.32 6.20
N LEU A 141 -13.88 -2.47 7.54
CA LEU A 141 -13.18 -1.53 8.43
C LEU A 141 -11.67 -1.53 8.19
N ALA A 142 -11.06 -2.69 7.90
CA ALA A 142 -9.64 -2.79 7.58
C ALA A 142 -9.32 -2.01 6.30
N TYR A 143 -10.13 -2.17 5.24
CA TYR A 143 -10.00 -1.43 3.99
C TYR A 143 -10.18 0.07 4.23
N LEU A 144 -11.20 0.49 4.98
CA LEU A 144 -11.43 1.89 5.32
C LEU A 144 -10.22 2.49 6.04
N GLY A 145 -9.80 1.87 7.15
CA GLY A 145 -8.76 2.39 8.02
C GLY A 145 -7.41 2.50 7.32
N PHE A 146 -7.00 1.45 6.61
CA PHE A 146 -5.72 1.44 5.90
C PHE A 146 -5.70 2.43 4.73
N THR A 147 -6.76 2.45 3.92
CA THR A 147 -6.89 3.38 2.78
C THR A 147 -6.90 4.82 3.27
N PHE A 148 -7.66 5.11 4.34
CA PHE A 148 -7.71 6.43 4.96
C PHE A 148 -6.31 6.86 5.43
N ALA A 149 -5.59 6.00 6.16
CA ALA A 149 -4.28 6.34 6.70
C ALA A 149 -3.26 6.67 5.59
N VAL A 150 -3.16 5.79 4.59
CA VAL A 150 -2.24 5.95 3.46
C VAL A 150 -2.58 7.17 2.61
N SER A 151 -3.86 7.37 2.31
CA SER A 151 -4.32 8.50 1.50
C SER A 151 -4.18 9.83 2.24
N PHE A 152 -4.36 9.83 3.56
CA PHE A 152 -4.20 11.02 4.39
C PHE A 152 -2.78 11.55 4.37
N GLU A 153 -1.79 10.67 4.47
CA GLU A 153 -0.40 11.07 4.30
C GLU A 153 -0.16 11.59 2.88
N TYR A 154 -0.53 10.81 1.86
CA TYR A 154 -0.24 11.18 0.46
C TYR A 154 -0.88 12.52 0.07
N PHE A 155 -2.16 12.70 0.35
CA PHE A 155 -2.86 13.96 0.06
C PHE A 155 -2.39 15.12 0.94
N GLY A 156 -1.88 14.84 2.14
CA GLY A 156 -1.20 15.85 2.96
C GLY A 156 0.13 16.35 2.37
N ILE A 157 0.76 15.57 1.49
CA ILE A 157 1.97 15.97 0.76
C ILE A 157 1.61 16.78 -0.50
N VAL A 158 0.53 16.40 -1.17
CA VAL A 158 0.09 17.01 -2.44
C VAL A 158 -0.66 18.32 -2.22
N SER A 159 -1.61 18.35 -1.28
CA SER A 159 -2.49 19.50 -1.04
C SER A 159 -1.91 20.44 0.02
N ALA A 160 -2.16 21.75 -0.14
CA ALA A 160 -1.80 22.75 0.88
C ALA A 160 -2.79 22.75 2.07
N GLU A 161 -4.04 22.38 1.82
CA GLU A 161 -5.13 22.43 2.80
C GLU A 161 -5.36 21.07 3.47
N ARG A 162 -4.90 20.93 4.72
CA ARG A 162 -5.02 19.69 5.50
C ARG A 162 -6.45 19.19 5.67
N ARG A 163 -7.44 20.10 5.75
CA ARG A 163 -8.86 19.74 5.90
C ARG A 163 -9.40 19.07 4.63
N LYS A 164 -9.00 19.54 3.44
CA LYS A 164 -9.34 18.88 2.18
C LYS A 164 -8.68 17.51 2.11
N ALA A 165 -7.39 17.39 2.43
CA ALA A 165 -6.71 16.09 2.48
C ALA A 165 -7.45 15.08 3.38
N LEU A 166 -7.88 15.50 4.57
CA LEU A 166 -8.62 14.66 5.50
C LEU A 166 -9.95 14.19 4.90
N ASN A 167 -10.77 15.12 4.41
CA ASN A 167 -12.10 14.80 3.88
C ASN A 167 -12.01 13.85 2.68
N TYR A 168 -11.14 14.13 1.72
CA TYR A 168 -10.98 13.27 0.54
C TYR A 168 -10.38 11.90 0.89
N SER A 169 -9.48 11.82 1.87
CA SER A 169 -8.96 10.53 2.36
C SER A 169 -10.05 9.69 3.02
N LEU A 170 -10.96 10.33 3.76
CA LEU A 170 -12.08 9.65 4.40
C LEU A 170 -13.08 9.14 3.36
N ILE A 171 -13.44 9.98 2.39
CA ILE A 171 -14.30 9.59 1.26
C ILE A 171 -13.69 8.41 0.51
N LEU A 172 -12.38 8.45 0.24
CA LEU A 172 -11.67 7.37 -0.42
C LEU A 172 -11.68 6.08 0.42
N GLY A 173 -11.46 6.19 1.73
CA GLY A 173 -11.58 5.05 2.65
C GLY A 173 -12.99 4.43 2.65
N MET A 174 -14.04 5.26 2.67
CA MET A 174 -15.42 4.78 2.57
C MET A 174 -15.69 4.08 1.22
N ALA A 175 -15.23 4.66 0.11
CA ALA A 175 -15.38 4.04 -1.21
C ALA A 175 -14.70 2.67 -1.28
N MET A 176 -13.49 2.54 -0.71
CA MET A 176 -12.78 1.25 -0.66
C MET A 176 -13.45 0.24 0.28
N SER A 177 -14.11 0.69 1.35
CA SER A 177 -14.94 -0.16 2.21
C SER A 177 -16.11 -0.78 1.44
N GLU A 178 -16.80 0.01 0.62
CA GLU A 178 -17.89 -0.49 -0.25
C GLU A 178 -17.36 -1.47 -1.30
N ILE A 179 -16.17 -1.22 -1.86
CA ILE A 179 -15.52 -2.16 -2.77
C ILE A 179 -15.21 -3.48 -2.07
N ALA A 180 -14.73 -3.45 -0.82
CA ALA A 180 -14.52 -4.66 -0.04
C ALA A 180 -15.80 -5.49 0.07
N TRP A 181 -16.94 -4.84 0.33
CA TRP A 181 -18.26 -5.48 0.35
C TRP A 181 -18.63 -6.08 -1.01
N MET A 182 -18.42 -5.36 -2.12
CA MET A 182 -18.70 -5.89 -3.47
C MET A 182 -17.82 -7.10 -3.82
N THR A 183 -16.53 -7.05 -3.46
CA THR A 183 -15.58 -8.15 -3.73
C THR A 183 -15.88 -9.43 -2.97
N ASN A 184 -16.73 -9.37 -1.94
CA ASN A 184 -17.20 -10.58 -1.24
C ASN A 184 -17.99 -11.52 -2.16
N PHE A 185 -18.68 -10.98 -3.16
CA PHE A 185 -19.49 -11.77 -4.09
C PHE A 185 -18.68 -12.33 -5.27
N TRP A 186 -17.36 -12.11 -5.28
CA TRP A 186 -16.52 -12.47 -6.42
C TRP A 186 -15.82 -13.81 -6.22
N PRO A 187 -15.84 -14.71 -7.23
CA PRO A 187 -15.22 -16.04 -7.19
C PRO A 187 -13.69 -16.01 -7.42
N PHE A 188 -12.97 -15.03 -6.87
CA PHE A 188 -11.54 -14.83 -7.15
C PHE A 188 -10.66 -14.99 -5.92
N GLY A 189 -9.43 -15.45 -6.17
CA GLY A 189 -8.38 -15.51 -5.16
C GLY A 189 -7.89 -14.13 -4.73
N TYR A 190 -7.23 -14.08 -3.58
CA TYR A 190 -6.80 -12.85 -2.92
C TYR A 190 -5.84 -11.98 -3.73
N LEU A 191 -4.98 -12.57 -4.58
CA LEU A 191 -4.10 -11.80 -5.46
C LEU A 191 -4.88 -11.05 -6.54
N THR A 192 -5.80 -11.73 -7.23
CA THR A 192 -6.65 -11.11 -8.27
C THR A 192 -7.51 -10.01 -7.68
N THR A 193 -8.18 -10.28 -6.55
CA THR A 193 -8.98 -9.29 -5.83
C THR A 193 -8.10 -8.11 -5.39
N GLY A 194 -6.91 -8.37 -4.84
CA GLY A 194 -5.97 -7.32 -4.46
C GLY A 194 -5.58 -6.39 -5.63
N VAL A 195 -5.27 -6.94 -6.81
CA VAL A 195 -4.94 -6.13 -8.00
C VAL A 195 -6.14 -5.28 -8.44
N VAL A 196 -7.33 -5.88 -8.55
CA VAL A 196 -8.53 -5.14 -8.99
C VAL A 196 -8.89 -4.03 -7.99
N THR A 197 -8.80 -4.31 -6.69
CA THR A 197 -9.02 -3.31 -5.64
C THR A 197 -8.03 -2.15 -5.74
N VAL A 198 -6.75 -2.41 -6.03
CA VAL A 198 -5.78 -1.33 -6.28
C VAL A 198 -6.11 -0.52 -7.53
N ILE A 199 -6.60 -1.15 -8.60
CA ILE A 199 -7.04 -0.42 -9.80
C ILE A 199 -8.19 0.53 -9.45
N PHE A 200 -9.19 0.06 -8.70
CA PHE A 200 -10.26 0.94 -8.25
C PHE A 200 -9.75 2.08 -7.37
N TYR A 201 -8.88 1.79 -6.39
CA TYR A 201 -8.24 2.82 -5.59
C TYR A 201 -7.54 3.86 -6.47
N PHE A 202 -6.75 3.40 -7.45
CA PHE A 202 -5.99 4.25 -8.35
C PHE A 202 -6.90 5.22 -9.11
N ILE A 203 -8.06 4.78 -9.60
CA ILE A 203 -9.01 5.63 -10.32
C ILE A 203 -9.45 6.80 -9.43
N PHE A 204 -9.91 6.53 -8.21
CA PHE A 204 -10.35 7.59 -7.29
C PHE A 204 -9.21 8.47 -6.80
N TRP A 205 -8.04 7.86 -6.58
CA TRP A 205 -6.83 8.57 -6.16
C TRP A 205 -6.33 9.54 -7.24
N ASP A 206 -6.25 9.13 -8.51
CA ASP A 206 -5.81 9.97 -9.63
C ASP A 206 -6.79 11.14 -9.85
N LEU A 207 -8.10 10.89 -9.76
CA LEU A 207 -9.12 11.95 -9.79
C LEU A 207 -8.90 12.99 -8.69
N THR A 208 -8.70 12.54 -7.46
CA THR A 208 -8.47 13.42 -6.30
C THR A 208 -7.16 14.20 -6.44
N GLN A 209 -6.10 13.53 -6.90
CA GLN A 209 -4.81 14.15 -7.14
C GLN A 209 -4.89 15.23 -8.23
N MET A 210 -5.55 14.94 -9.35
CA MET A 210 -5.77 15.91 -10.44
C MET A 210 -6.56 17.13 -9.97
N TYR A 211 -7.57 16.91 -9.12
CA TYR A 211 -8.32 18.00 -8.49
C TYR A 211 -7.41 18.87 -7.62
N PHE A 212 -6.58 18.30 -6.75
CA PHE A 212 -5.65 19.08 -5.92
C PHE A 212 -4.57 19.81 -6.71
N LEU A 213 -4.18 19.26 -7.85
CA LEU A 213 -3.19 19.88 -8.74
C LEU A 213 -3.82 20.87 -9.74
N ASN A 214 -5.13 21.07 -9.74
CA ASN A 214 -5.87 21.87 -10.72
C ASN A 214 -5.58 21.45 -12.18
N THR A 215 -5.38 20.16 -12.42
CA THR A 215 -5.09 19.58 -13.75
C THR A 215 -6.20 18.68 -14.25
N LEU A 216 -7.40 18.83 -13.68
CA LEU A 216 -8.55 17.98 -13.98
C LEU A 216 -9.04 18.23 -15.41
N SER A 217 -9.04 17.17 -16.22
CA SER A 217 -9.44 17.21 -17.63
C SER A 217 -10.36 16.05 -17.93
N GLN A 218 -11.54 16.34 -18.47
CA GLN A 218 -12.52 15.32 -18.83
C GLN A 218 -11.96 14.28 -19.81
N LYS A 219 -11.14 14.72 -20.78
CA LYS A 219 -10.50 13.81 -21.74
C LYS A 219 -9.60 12.79 -21.05
N ARG A 220 -8.82 13.23 -20.06
CA ARG A 220 -7.92 12.36 -19.28
C ARG A 220 -8.71 11.39 -18.41
N ILE A 221 -9.80 11.85 -17.79
CA ILE A 221 -10.68 10.99 -16.98
C ILE A 221 -11.25 9.86 -17.81
N VAL A 222 -11.84 10.18 -18.97
CA VAL A 222 -12.43 9.18 -19.87
C VAL A 222 -11.36 8.19 -20.38
N ALA A 223 -10.19 8.69 -20.79
CA ALA A 223 -9.08 7.83 -21.21
C ALA A 223 -8.62 6.87 -20.10
N ASN A 224 -8.49 7.36 -18.86
CA ASN A 224 -8.11 6.54 -17.72
C ASN A 224 -9.18 5.48 -17.40
N LEU A 225 -10.46 5.85 -17.41
CA LEU A 225 -11.56 4.90 -17.17
C LEU A 225 -11.59 3.79 -18.22
N ILE A 226 -11.41 4.11 -19.50
CA ILE A 226 -11.34 3.11 -20.58
C ILE A 226 -10.12 2.20 -20.36
N PHE A 227 -8.95 2.79 -20.12
CA PHE A 227 -7.72 2.02 -19.93
C PHE A 227 -7.81 1.06 -18.74
N PHE A 228 -8.28 1.53 -17.58
CA PHE A 228 -8.46 0.67 -16.40
C PHE A 228 -9.59 -0.34 -16.58
N GLY A 229 -10.65 0.00 -17.32
CA GLY A 229 -11.70 -0.95 -17.70
C GLY A 229 -11.14 -2.11 -18.53
N VAL A 230 -10.28 -1.83 -19.50
CA VAL A 230 -9.59 -2.86 -20.31
C VAL A 230 -8.67 -3.72 -19.44
N LEU A 231 -7.89 -3.10 -18.53
CA LEU A 231 -7.02 -3.84 -17.62
C LEU A 231 -7.79 -4.77 -16.68
N ILE A 232 -8.89 -4.30 -16.09
CA ILE A 232 -9.77 -5.13 -15.27
C ILE A 232 -10.35 -6.26 -16.13
N GLY A 233 -10.85 -5.97 -17.33
CA GLY A 233 -11.36 -6.98 -18.24
C GLY A 233 -10.35 -8.08 -18.55
N LEU A 234 -9.10 -7.71 -18.85
CA LEU A 234 -8.01 -8.65 -19.11
C LEU A 234 -7.68 -9.50 -17.87
N LEU A 235 -7.64 -8.88 -16.68
CA LEU A 235 -7.44 -9.59 -15.42
C LEU A 235 -8.55 -10.61 -15.14
N LEU A 236 -9.81 -10.24 -15.34
CA LEU A 236 -10.96 -11.11 -15.09
C LEU A 236 -11.05 -12.27 -16.09
N VAL A 237 -10.62 -12.07 -17.34
CA VAL A 237 -10.57 -13.12 -18.36
C VAL A 237 -9.42 -14.10 -18.10
N THR A 238 -8.30 -13.62 -17.58
CA THR A 238 -7.12 -14.46 -17.27
C THR A 238 -7.18 -15.12 -15.89
N ALA A 239 -8.04 -14.62 -15.00
CA ALA A 239 -8.23 -15.18 -13.67
C ALA A 239 -8.87 -16.58 -13.72
N LYS A 240 -8.45 -17.44 -12.81
CA LYS A 240 -9.13 -18.72 -12.58
C LYS A 240 -10.42 -18.45 -11.81
N TRP A 241 -11.56 -18.75 -12.44
CA TRP A 241 -12.87 -18.69 -11.82
C TRP A 241 -13.06 -19.90 -10.92
N LEU A 242 -13.06 -19.69 -9.60
CA LEU A 242 -13.27 -20.75 -8.63
C LEU A 242 -14.74 -20.76 -8.22
N PRO A 243 -15.47 -21.88 -8.30
CA PRO A 243 -16.85 -21.91 -7.83
C PRO A 243 -16.91 -21.50 -6.35
N ILE A 244 -17.85 -20.59 -6.04
CA ILE A 244 -18.14 -20.19 -4.66
C ILE A 244 -18.81 -21.41 -4.00
N VAL A 245 -18.12 -22.03 -3.04
CA VAL A 245 -18.67 -23.12 -2.20
C VAL A 245 -19.08 -22.55 -0.85
#